data_AF-A0A7W0LJN1-F1
#
_entry.id   AF-A0A7W0LJN1-F1
#
_cell.length_a   1.000
_cell.length_b   1.000
_cell.length_c   1.000
_cell.angle_alpha   90.00
_cell.angle_beta   90.00
_cell.angle_gamma   90.00
#
_symmetry.space_group_name_H-M   'P 1'
#
loop_
_entity.id
_entity.type
_entity.pdbx_description
1 polymer ?
#
loop_
_entity_poly.entity_id
_entity_poly.type
_entity_poly.pdbx_seq_one_letter_code
_entity_poly.pdbx_strand_id
1 'polypeptide(L)'
;MIAALLAVVYLVLKPRSPDLAAHIFRSELFGREGFTIWNGQWYGGHHTPAYSILSPPLGWLLGPQPMAALSAVSATAAFTELARGHFGPRAARAGTIWFGVGSASLLATNRLPFALGIAFGVAAALALQRRRRLPAPILGVLCAISSPVAGLFLAMAGLAYTLAAT
;
A
#
# COMPACT_ATOMS: atom_id res chain seq x y z
N MET A 1 -0.05 -16.38 -1.58
CA MET A 1 0.83 -17.56 -1.79
C MET A 1 2.10 -17.21 -2.56
N ILE A 2 2.06 -16.60 -3.75
CA ILE A 2 3.30 -16.13 -4.41
C ILE A 2 3.87 -14.84 -3.81
N ALA A 3 3.01 -13.87 -3.48
CA ALA A 3 3.44 -12.62 -2.85
C ALA A 3 4.10 -12.83 -1.48
N ALA A 4 3.69 -13.86 -0.73
CA ALA A 4 4.32 -14.22 0.54
C ALA A 4 5.74 -14.77 0.34
N LEU A 5 5.93 -15.64 -0.66
CA LEU A 5 7.27 -16.12 -1.03
C LEU A 5 8.17 -14.96 -1.47
N LEU A 6 7.68 -14.09 -2.36
CA LEU A 6 8.43 -12.92 -2.83
C LEU A 6 8.73 -11.92 -1.71
N ALA A 7 7.80 -11.74 -0.77
CA ALA A 7 8.00 -10.93 0.42
C ALA A 7 9.10 -11.51 1.33
N VAL A 8 9.10 -12.83 1.55
CA VAL A 8 10.18 -13.52 2.30
C VAL A 8 11.52 -13.33 1.60
N VAL A 9 11.58 -13.55 0.28
CA VAL A 9 12.81 -13.32 -0.51
C VAL A 9 13.28 -11.88 -0.38
N TYR A 10 12.39 -10.89 -0.48
CA TYR A 10 12.71 -9.48 -0.28
C TYR A 10 13.27 -9.20 1.12
N LEU A 11 12.68 -9.76 2.17
CA LEU A 11 13.13 -9.59 3.56
C LEU A 11 14.49 -10.26 3.85
N VAL A 12 14.80 -11.36 3.14
CA VAL A 12 16.10 -12.04 3.25
C VAL A 12 17.17 -11.29 2.48
N LEU A 13 16.90 -10.91 1.22
CA LEU A 13 17.88 -10.23 0.37
C LEU A 13 18.14 -8.79 0.80
N LYS A 14 17.16 -8.13 1.45
CA LYS A 14 17.22 -6.74 1.90
C LYS A 14 17.80 -5.80 0.83
N PRO A 15 17.19 -5.73 -0.36
CA PRO A 15 17.72 -4.95 -1.45
C PRO A 15 17.86 -3.48 -1.03
N ARG A 16 19.07 -2.94 -1.18
CA ARG A 16 19.33 -1.53 -0.95
C ARG A 16 18.82 -0.74 -2.14
N SER A 17 17.89 0.18 -1.90
CA SER A 17 17.52 1.20 -2.89
C SER A 17 17.65 2.59 -2.27
N PRO A 18 17.85 3.63 -3.11
CA PRO A 18 17.83 5.01 -2.63
C PRO A 18 16.55 5.36 -1.86
N ASP A 19 15.40 4.86 -2.32
CA ASP A 19 14.10 5.08 -1.68
C ASP A 19 14.02 4.48 -0.27
N LEU A 20 14.68 3.34 -0.02
CA LEU A 20 14.69 2.73 1.31
C LEU A 20 15.33 3.64 2.37
N ALA A 21 16.41 4.35 2.03
CA ALA A 21 17.05 5.30 2.95
C ALA A 21 16.10 6.44 3.33
N ALA A 22 15.33 6.94 2.36
CA ALA A 22 14.32 7.98 2.58
C ALA A 22 13.19 7.51 3.52
N HIS A 23 12.82 6.22 3.45
CA HIS A 23 11.83 5.62 4.34
C HIS A 23 12.35 5.38 5.74
N ILE A 24 13.59 4.86 5.87
CA ILE A 24 14.25 4.69 7.18
C ILE A 24 14.34 6.03 7.89
N PHE A 25 14.86 7.07 7.21
CA PHE A 25 14.97 8.41 7.76
C PHE A 25 13.63 8.96 8.26
N ARG A 26 12.55 8.81 7.48
CA ARG A 26 11.22 9.31 7.86
C ARG A 26 10.63 8.55 9.05
N SER A 27 10.86 7.24 9.13
CA SER A 27 10.45 6.43 10.27
C SER A 27 11.22 6.80 11.53
N GLU A 28 12.53 7.02 11.44
CA GLU A 28 13.33 7.48 12.57
C GLU A 28 12.95 8.90 13.01
N LEU A 29 12.69 9.80 12.06
CA LEU A 29 12.23 11.15 12.36
C LEU A 29 10.91 11.13 13.13
N PHE A 30 9.95 10.30 12.71
CA PHE A 30 8.71 10.11 13.46
C PHE A 30 8.97 9.56 14.87
N GLY A 31 9.89 8.61 15.01
CA GLY A 31 10.26 8.05 16.31
C GLY A 31 10.85 9.06 17.29
N ARG A 32 11.54 10.09 16.78
CA ARG A 32 12.19 11.13 17.59
C ARG A 32 11.29 12.33 17.84
N GLU A 33 10.55 12.78 16.83
CA GLU A 33 9.85 14.07 16.80
C GLU A 33 8.32 13.92 16.64
N GLY A 34 7.81 12.71 16.42
CA GLY A 34 6.39 12.46 16.16
C GLY A 34 5.90 13.03 14.83
N PHE A 35 4.66 13.52 14.82
CA PHE A 35 4.07 14.16 13.64
C PHE A 35 4.61 15.58 13.46
N THR A 36 5.64 15.71 12.62
CA THR A 36 6.16 17.01 12.18
C THR A 36 5.39 17.50 10.95
N ILE A 37 5.36 18.83 10.74
CA ILE A 37 4.80 19.46 9.52
C ILE A 37 5.90 19.82 8.52
N TRP A 38 7.10 20.13 9.03
CA TRP A 38 8.27 20.53 8.28
C TRP A 38 9.49 19.80 8.82
N ASN A 39 10.39 19.40 7.93
CA ASN A 39 11.68 18.84 8.29
C ASN A 39 12.78 19.61 7.54
N GLY A 40 13.74 20.20 8.27
CA GLY A 40 14.91 20.88 7.70
C GLY A 40 16.15 19.98 7.52
N GLN A 41 16.09 18.71 7.95
CA GLN A 41 17.26 17.82 7.99
C GLN A 41 17.54 17.10 6.66
N TRP A 42 16.86 17.48 5.57
CA TRP A 42 16.99 16.80 4.28
C TRP A 42 16.73 17.76 3.09
N TYR A 43 17.68 17.86 2.16
CA TYR A 43 17.61 18.68 0.92
C TYR A 43 17.03 20.10 1.07
N GLY A 44 17.50 20.89 2.05
CA GLY A 44 17.04 22.28 2.24
C GLY A 44 15.63 22.42 2.85
N GLY A 45 14.98 21.29 3.12
CA GLY A 45 13.76 21.19 3.90
C GLY A 45 12.51 20.87 3.07
N HIS A 46 11.55 20.19 3.70
CA HIS A 46 10.34 19.74 3.04
C HIS A 46 9.16 19.55 4.01
N HIS A 47 7.94 19.62 3.49
CA HIS A 47 6.74 19.24 4.23
C HIS A 47 6.65 17.72 4.37
N THR A 48 6.61 17.24 5.61
CA THR A 48 6.59 15.81 5.94
C THR A 48 5.25 15.12 5.61
N PRO A 49 4.06 15.74 5.81
CA PRO A 49 2.79 15.11 5.45
C PRO A 49 2.60 14.93 3.94
N ALA A 50 3.27 15.77 3.12
CA ALA A 50 3.21 15.71 1.66
C ALA A 50 3.76 14.39 1.10
N TYR A 51 4.61 13.70 1.87
CA TYR A 51 5.14 12.40 1.49
C TYR A 51 4.17 11.25 1.78
N SER A 52 3.73 11.14 3.03
CA SER A 52 2.76 10.16 3.52
C SER A 52 2.48 10.45 5.00
N ILE A 53 1.23 10.29 5.43
CA ILE A 53 0.85 10.46 6.83
C ILE A 53 1.00 9.15 7.60
N LEU A 54 0.64 8.01 7.00
CA LEU A 54 0.66 6.70 7.67
C LEU A 54 1.97 5.93 7.52
N SER A 55 2.72 6.13 6.44
CA SER A 55 3.94 5.35 6.22
C SER A 55 5.02 5.60 7.29
N PRO A 56 5.28 6.84 7.76
CA PRO A 56 6.27 7.07 8.82
C PRO A 56 5.96 6.37 10.15
N PRO A 57 4.76 6.51 10.77
CA PRO A 57 4.44 5.85 12.04
C PRO A 57 4.45 4.32 11.93
N LEU A 58 3.91 3.76 10.85
CA LEU A 58 3.92 2.31 10.64
C LEU A 58 5.33 1.77 10.37
N GLY A 59 6.14 2.51 9.62
CA GLY A 59 7.53 2.16 9.39
C GLY A 59 8.39 2.28 10.66
N TRP A 60 8.07 3.19 11.58
CA TRP A 60 8.72 3.26 12.90
C TRP A 60 8.34 2.05 13.77
N LEU A 61 7.05 1.69 13.81
CA LEU A 61 6.54 0.60 14.64
C LEU A 61 7.00 -0.79 14.14
N LEU A 62 6.94 -1.04 12.84
CA LEU A 62 7.16 -2.35 12.24
C LEU A 62 8.53 -2.50 11.58
N GLY A 63 9.19 -1.39 11.28
CA GLY A 63 10.27 -1.32 10.30
C GLY A 63 9.74 -1.09 8.86
N PRO A 64 10.44 -0.32 8.01
CA PRO A 64 10.01 -0.05 6.64
C PRO A 64 9.84 -1.31 5.78
N GLN A 65 10.81 -2.24 5.82
CA GLN A 65 10.78 -3.43 4.97
C GLN A 65 9.70 -4.44 5.39
N PRO A 66 9.52 -4.79 6.69
CA PRO A 66 8.39 -5.61 7.13
C PRO A 66 7.03 -5.00 6.81
N MET A 67 6.88 -3.68 6.96
CA MET A 67 5.67 -2.96 6.55
C MET A 67 5.40 -3.17 5.05
N ALA A 68 6.41 -2.98 4.18
CA ALA A 68 6.28 -3.20 2.74
C ALA A 68 5.81 -4.62 2.40
N ALA A 69 6.47 -5.61 3.02
CA ALA A 69 6.16 -7.03 2.85
C ALA A 69 4.71 -7.34 3.25
N LEU A 70 4.27 -6.86 4.42
CA LEU A 70 2.90 -7.03 4.89
C LEU A 70 1.88 -6.35 3.97
N SER A 71 2.19 -5.16 3.46
CA SER A 71 1.34 -4.46 2.48
C SER A 71 1.19 -5.27 1.19
N ALA A 72 2.28 -5.80 0.62
CA ALA A 72 2.22 -6.61 -0.59
C ALA A 72 1.40 -7.90 -0.40
N VAL A 73 1.58 -8.58 0.73
CA VAL A 73 0.85 -9.82 1.07
C VAL A 73 -0.63 -9.54 1.28
N SER A 74 -0.96 -8.52 2.08
CA SER A 74 -2.36 -8.14 2.37
C SER A 74 -3.09 -7.64 1.11
N ALA A 75 -2.45 -6.82 0.28
CA ALA A 75 -2.98 -6.40 -1.01
C ALA A 75 -3.31 -7.60 -1.90
N THR A 76 -2.38 -8.55 -2.00
CA THR A 76 -2.57 -9.75 -2.83
C THR A 76 -3.68 -10.65 -2.29
N ALA A 77 -3.77 -10.80 -0.97
CA ALA A 77 -4.85 -11.57 -0.33
C ALA A 77 -6.22 -10.92 -0.56
N ALA A 78 -6.33 -9.61 -0.37
CA ALA A 78 -7.57 -8.87 -0.63
C ALA A 78 -7.96 -8.94 -2.12
N PHE A 79 -6.98 -8.81 -3.02
CA PHE A 79 -7.21 -8.92 -4.47
C PHE A 79 -7.69 -10.32 -4.85
N THR A 80 -7.12 -11.36 -4.24
CA THR A 80 -7.54 -12.75 -4.46
C THR A 80 -9.03 -12.90 -4.18
N GLU A 81 -9.49 -12.40 -3.04
CA GLU A 81 -10.89 -12.50 -2.63
C GLU A 81 -11.80 -11.63 -3.50
N LEU A 82 -11.34 -10.44 -3.89
CA LEU A 82 -12.06 -9.56 -4.81
C LEU A 82 -12.25 -10.20 -6.19
N ALA A 83 -11.17 -10.75 -6.76
CA ALA A 83 -11.17 -11.41 -8.05
C ALA A 83 -12.02 -12.68 -8.04
N ARG A 84 -11.95 -13.48 -6.96
CA ARG A 84 -12.80 -14.68 -6.80
C ARG A 84 -14.28 -14.31 -6.70
N GLY A 85 -14.61 -13.22 -6.02
CA GLY A 85 -15.99 -12.74 -5.90
C GLY A 85 -16.61 -12.28 -7.22
N HIS A 86 -15.80 -11.82 -8.18
CA HIS A 86 -16.29 -11.30 -9.47
C HIS A 86 -16.15 -12.30 -10.63
N PHE A 87 -15.01 -12.96 -10.76
CA PHE A 87 -14.68 -13.85 -11.89
C PHE A 87 -14.80 -15.35 -11.56
N GLY A 88 -15.03 -15.69 -10.28
CA GLY A 88 -15.06 -17.07 -9.80
C GLY A 88 -13.67 -17.68 -9.53
N PRO A 89 -13.59 -18.85 -8.87
CA PRO A 89 -12.33 -19.37 -8.32
C PRO A 89 -11.25 -19.73 -9.36
N ARG A 90 -11.66 -20.25 -10.53
CA ARG A 90 -10.72 -20.71 -11.57
C ARG A 90 -10.12 -19.54 -12.35
N ALA A 91 -10.95 -18.60 -12.81
CA ALA A 91 -10.51 -17.44 -13.59
C ALA A 91 -9.66 -16.47 -12.75
N ALA A 92 -9.95 -16.34 -11.45
CA ALA A 92 -9.19 -15.46 -10.54
C ALA A 92 -7.72 -15.89 -10.33
N ARG A 93 -7.36 -17.15 -10.63
CA ARG A 93 -6.03 -17.69 -10.30
C ARG A 93 -4.91 -16.99 -11.08
N ALA A 94 -5.07 -16.82 -12.39
CA ALA A 94 -4.07 -16.16 -13.23
C ALA A 94 -3.90 -14.68 -12.82
N GLY A 95 -5.01 -13.96 -12.63
CA GLY A 95 -4.99 -12.57 -12.18
C GLY A 95 -4.33 -12.41 -10.80
N THR A 96 -4.59 -13.32 -9.87
CA THR A 96 -3.98 -13.29 -8.53
C THR A 96 -2.48 -13.51 -8.57
N ILE A 97 -2.00 -14.44 -9.41
CA ILE A 97 -0.56 -14.68 -9.59
C ILE A 97 0.08 -13.43 -10.20
N TRP A 98 -0.52 -12.88 -11.25
CA TRP A 98 -0.02 -11.67 -11.91
C TRP A 98 0.04 -10.49 -10.94
N PHE A 99 -1.01 -10.26 -10.16
CA PHE A 99 -1.04 -9.22 -9.13
C PHE A 99 0.04 -9.44 -8.07
N GLY A 100 0.23 -10.68 -7.61
CA GLY A 100 1.24 -11.01 -6.62
C GLY A 100 2.68 -10.84 -7.13
N VAL A 101 2.93 -11.09 -8.40
CA VAL A 101 4.23 -10.78 -9.04
C VAL A 101 4.39 -9.26 -9.23
N GLY A 102 3.33 -8.58 -9.66
CA GLY A 102 3.31 -7.12 -9.80
C GLY A 102 3.59 -6.41 -8.48
N SER A 103 3.05 -6.89 -7.36
CA SER A 103 3.30 -6.29 -6.04
C SER A 103 4.77 -6.42 -5.60
N ALA A 104 5.50 -7.44 -6.07
CA ALA A 104 6.93 -7.58 -5.82
C ALA A 104 7.78 -6.49 -6.50
N SER A 105 7.32 -5.91 -7.61
CA SER A 105 8.00 -4.75 -8.22
C SER A 105 8.04 -3.54 -7.29
N LEU A 106 7.00 -3.36 -6.47
CA LEU A 106 6.92 -2.30 -5.46
C LEU A 106 7.88 -2.56 -4.30
N LEU A 107 8.08 -3.83 -3.94
CA LEU A 107 9.09 -4.23 -2.95
C LEU A 107 10.50 -3.97 -3.48
N ALA A 108 10.79 -4.39 -4.72
CA ALA A 108 12.10 -4.21 -5.35
C ALA A 108 12.51 -2.73 -5.47
N THR A 109 11.54 -1.86 -5.74
CA THR A 109 11.76 -0.40 -5.84
C THR A 109 11.61 0.33 -4.50
N ASN A 110 11.21 -0.36 -3.43
CA ASN A 110 10.88 0.21 -2.12
C ASN A 110 9.86 1.37 -2.20
N ARG A 111 8.80 1.21 -3.01
CA ARG A 111 7.68 2.19 -3.06
C ARG A 111 6.69 1.97 -1.91
N LEU A 112 7.16 2.16 -0.68
CA LEU A 112 6.47 1.73 0.55
C LEU A 112 5.08 2.38 0.76
N PRO A 113 4.94 3.72 0.72
CA PRO A 113 3.65 4.40 0.89
C PRO A 113 2.63 3.93 -0.13
N PHE A 114 3.06 3.72 -1.38
CA PHE A 114 2.18 3.28 -2.46
C PHE A 114 1.76 1.82 -2.30
N ALA A 115 2.67 0.92 -1.89
CA ALA A 115 2.34 -0.46 -1.57
C ALA A 115 1.30 -0.55 -0.43
N LEU A 116 1.48 0.26 0.61
CA LEU A 116 0.52 0.39 1.72
C LEU A 116 -0.84 0.93 1.23
N GLY A 117 -0.82 1.97 0.40
CA GLY A 117 -2.01 2.53 -0.22
C GLY A 117 -2.78 1.49 -1.05
N ILE A 118 -2.10 0.69 -1.88
CA ILE A 118 -2.71 -0.39 -2.65
C ILE A 118 -3.38 -1.42 -1.74
N ALA A 119 -2.75 -1.80 -0.61
CA ALA A 119 -3.34 -2.75 0.32
C ALA A 119 -4.69 -2.26 0.85
N PHE A 120 -4.75 -0.99 1.29
CA PHE A 120 -6.01 -0.38 1.73
C PHE A 120 -7.00 -0.17 0.58
N GLY A 121 -6.55 0.24 -0.60
CA GLY A 121 -7.43 0.49 -1.75
C GLY A 121 -8.11 -0.77 -2.27
N VAL A 122 -7.38 -1.88 -2.38
CA VAL A 122 -7.96 -3.17 -2.77
C VAL A 122 -8.89 -3.69 -1.67
N ALA A 123 -8.52 -3.51 -0.40
CA ALA A 123 -9.40 -3.85 0.71
C ALA A 123 -10.70 -3.03 0.70
N ALA A 124 -10.63 -1.73 0.33
CA ALA A 124 -11.81 -0.88 0.18
C ALA A 124 -12.73 -1.39 -0.95
N ALA A 125 -12.16 -1.76 -2.09
CA ALA A 125 -12.91 -2.37 -3.20
C ALA A 125 -13.56 -3.70 -2.79
N LEU A 126 -12.84 -4.55 -2.04
CA LEU A 126 -13.37 -5.81 -1.51
C LEU A 126 -14.51 -5.57 -0.51
N ALA A 127 -14.37 -4.58 0.38
CA ALA A 127 -15.42 -4.20 1.31
C ALA A 127 -16.68 -3.71 0.56
N LEU A 128 -16.49 -2.92 -0.51
CA LEU A 128 -17.58 -2.46 -1.36
C LEU A 128 -18.28 -3.64 -2.07
N GLN A 129 -17.52 -4.56 -2.67
CA GLN A 129 -18.06 -5.78 -3.30
C GLN A 129 -18.89 -6.61 -2.31
N ARG A 130 -18.42 -6.72 -1.05
CA ARG A 130 -19.13 -7.42 0.03
C ARG A 130 -20.25 -6.59 0.69
N ARG A 131 -20.62 -5.44 0.10
CA ARG A 131 -21.66 -4.51 0.58
C ARG A 131 -21.44 -4.01 2.02
N ARG A 132 -20.20 -3.91 2.47
CA ARG A 132 -19.84 -3.43 3.81
C ARG A 132 -19.74 -1.90 3.80
N ARG A 133 -20.83 -1.22 4.17
CA ARG A 133 -21.01 0.25 4.04
C ARG A 133 -20.08 1.10 4.88
N LEU A 134 -19.70 0.64 6.08
CA LEU A 134 -18.80 1.38 6.98
C LEU A 134 -17.31 1.22 6.66
N PRO A 135 -16.75 0.01 6.48
CA PRO A 135 -15.30 -0.12 6.29
C PRO A 135 -14.80 0.37 4.93
N ALA A 136 -15.63 0.35 3.87
CA ALA A 136 -15.22 0.80 2.54
C ALA A 136 -14.71 2.27 2.51
N PRO A 137 -15.45 3.28 3.00
CA PRO A 137 -14.96 4.66 3.01
C PRO A 137 -13.76 4.83 3.96
N ILE A 138 -13.72 4.14 5.09
CA ILE A 138 -12.59 4.20 6.04
C ILE A 138 -11.31 3.70 5.36
N LEU A 139 -11.36 2.54 4.70
CA LEU A 139 -10.24 1.99 3.95
C LEU A 139 -9.84 2.90 2.78
N GLY A 140 -10.80 3.59 2.14
CA GLY A 140 -10.52 4.59 1.13
C GLY A 140 -9.74 5.80 1.66
N VAL A 141 -10.11 6.31 2.84
CA VAL A 141 -9.35 7.38 3.52
C VAL A 141 -7.96 6.88 3.89
N LEU A 142 -7.84 5.69 4.49
CA LEU A 142 -6.56 5.07 4.84
C LEU A 142 -5.65 4.90 3.61
N CYS A 143 -6.21 4.54 2.46
CA CYS A 143 -5.50 4.50 1.18
C CYS A 143 -4.90 5.87 0.82
N ALA A 144 -5.72 6.93 0.84
CA ALA A 144 -5.32 8.28 0.46
C ALA A 144 -4.24 8.86 1.40
N ILE A 145 -4.38 8.67 2.71
CA ILE A 145 -3.40 9.17 3.68
C ILE A 145 -2.12 8.30 3.76
N SER A 146 -2.18 7.06 3.26
CA SER A 146 -0.99 6.24 3.01
C SER A 146 -0.24 6.72 1.77
N SER A 147 -0.95 6.93 0.66
CA SER A 147 -0.41 7.47 -0.58
C SER A 147 -1.48 8.25 -1.35
N PRO A 148 -1.30 9.56 -1.57
CA PRO A 148 -2.25 10.36 -2.35
C PRO A 148 -2.46 9.82 -3.76
N VAL A 149 -1.40 9.28 -4.38
CA VAL A 149 -1.45 8.66 -5.71
C VAL A 149 -2.32 7.40 -5.71
N ALA A 150 -2.18 6.53 -4.69
CA ALA A 150 -3.05 5.37 -4.56
C ALA A 150 -4.51 5.77 -4.30
N GLY A 151 -4.73 6.82 -3.50
CA GLY A 151 -6.04 7.42 -3.26
C GLY A 151 -6.70 7.93 -4.54
N LEU A 152 -5.93 8.61 -5.40
CA LEU A 152 -6.40 9.07 -6.71
C LEU A 152 -6.83 7.90 -7.60
N PHE A 153 -6.00 6.84 -7.71
CA PHE A 153 -6.36 5.65 -8.47
C PHE A 153 -7.62 4.97 -7.94
N LEU A 154 -7.78 4.89 -6.61
CA LEU A 154 -8.97 4.33 -5.99
C LEU A 154 -10.21 5.19 -6.29
N ALA A 155 -10.09 6.52 -6.22
CA ALA A 155 -11.17 7.43 -6.56
C ALA A 155 -11.57 7.32 -8.03
N MET A 156 -10.60 7.23 -8.94
CA MET A 156 -10.86 6.98 -10.37
C MET A 156 -11.57 5.65 -10.59
N ALA A 157 -11.15 4.57 -9.92
CA ALA A 157 -11.80 3.27 -10.01
C ALA A 157 -13.25 3.33 -9.48
N GLY A 158 -13.46 4.03 -8.36
CA GLY A 158 -14.80 4.27 -7.80
C GLY A 158 -15.70 5.05 -8.77
N LEU A 159 -15.18 6.14 -9.36
CA LEU A 159 -15.89 6.95 -10.34
C LEU A 159 -16.27 6.12 -11.59
N ALA A 160 -15.31 5.39 -12.15
CA ALA A 160 -15.55 4.52 -13.30
C ALA A 160 -16.62 3.47 -13.00
N TYR A 161 -16.58 2.87 -11.80
CA TYR A 161 -17.61 1.92 -11.37
C TYR A 161 -18.99 2.58 -11.25
N THR A 162 -19.08 3.78 -10.66
CA THR A 162 -20.36 4.48 -10.55
C THR A 162 -20.95 4.84 -11.91
N LEU A 163 -20.11 5.27 -12.86
CA LEU A 163 -20.55 5.60 -14.22
C LEU A 163 -21.03 4.37 -14.99
N ALA A 164 -20.34 3.24 -14.84
CA ALA A 164 -20.72 1.98 -15.51
C ALA A 164 -21.94 1.29 -14.89
N ALA A 165 -22.33 1.66 -13.66
CA ALA A 165 -23.48 1.12 -12.96
C ALA A 165 -24.79 1.91 -13.20
N THR A 166 -24.69 3.06 -13.88
CA THR A 166 -25.81 3.87 -14.39
C THR A 166 -26.24 3.40 -15.76
#